data_AF-A0A7J9QN64-F1
#
_entry.id   AF-A0A7J9QN64-F1
#
_cell.length_a   1.000
_cell.length_b   1.000
_cell.length_c   1.000
_cell.angle_alpha   90.00
_cell.angle_beta   90.00
_cell.angle_gamma   90.00
#
_symmetry.space_group_name_H-M   'P 1'
#
loop_
_entity.id
_entity.type
_entity.pdbx_description
1 polymer ?
#
loop_
_entity_poly.entity_id
_entity_poly.type
_entity_poly.pdbx_seq_one_letter_code
_entity_poly.pdbx_strand_id
1 'polypeptide(L)'
;MDKLPRYIEVSSTLEFSRLVCALERAPRISFLHEHEGRKILSVQMDILKEKPIVYYTPLENHGHYLCYALKGDNEQSEIVNSTSDTSKLYSPIVRIKSLPDTLRPGNGTPDRYQPIELEDLASLAKLTYGFEESPFPLFLFPHSDKWLVGVFMNFTEEGTSYFCHVVLDNEPQKPFLKFANNTSEPSFVNSPSEHGYSYVKIIKLKDTHPLVDYGHLQN
;
A
#
# COMPACT_ATOMS: atom_id res chain seq x y z
N MET A 1 -4.38 -12.31 23.65
CA MET A 1 -5.00 -11.49 22.59
C MET A 1 -4.84 -12.22 21.27
N ASP A 2 -5.82 -12.08 20.39
CA ASP A 2 -5.77 -12.65 19.04
C ASP A 2 -4.56 -12.08 18.26
N LYS A 3 -3.78 -12.92 17.58
CA LYS A 3 -2.66 -12.54 16.69
C LYS A 3 -2.99 -12.72 15.21
N LEU A 4 -4.26 -13.00 14.89
CA LEU A 4 -4.72 -13.22 13.53
C LEU A 4 -4.52 -11.97 12.66
N PRO A 5 -4.34 -12.15 11.34
CA PRO A 5 -4.23 -11.04 10.40
C PRO A 5 -5.42 -10.08 10.39
N ARG A 6 -5.18 -8.85 9.93
CA ARG A 6 -6.22 -7.87 9.60
C ARG A 6 -6.16 -7.57 8.11
N TYR A 7 -7.31 -7.67 7.45
CA TYR A 7 -7.45 -7.53 6.01
C TYR A 7 -7.96 -6.14 5.65
N ILE A 8 -7.31 -5.49 4.68
CA ILE A 8 -7.61 -4.12 4.25
C ILE A 8 -7.74 -4.11 2.73
N GLU A 9 -8.90 -3.70 2.24
CA GLU A 9 -9.18 -3.68 0.81
C GLU A 9 -8.55 -2.44 0.14
N VAL A 10 -7.78 -2.65 -0.92
CA VAL A 10 -7.35 -1.55 -1.80
C VAL A 10 -8.47 -1.21 -2.79
N SER A 11 -8.45 0.00 -3.34
CA SER A 11 -9.59 0.50 -4.14
C SER A 11 -9.77 -0.20 -5.49
N SER A 12 -8.73 -0.85 -6.03
CA SER A 12 -8.82 -1.61 -7.28
C SER A 12 -7.67 -2.61 -7.45
N THR A 13 -7.81 -3.50 -8.43
CA THR A 13 -6.72 -4.40 -8.85
C THR A 13 -5.51 -3.62 -9.38
N LEU A 14 -5.69 -2.43 -9.96
CA LEU A 14 -4.59 -1.57 -10.36
C LEU A 14 -3.77 -1.07 -9.16
N GLU A 15 -4.45 -0.64 -8.09
CA GLU A 15 -3.78 -0.26 -6.83
C GLU A 15 -3.02 -1.44 -6.23
N PHE A 16 -3.62 -2.64 -6.25
CA PHE A 16 -2.96 -3.85 -5.76
C PHE A 16 -1.72 -4.19 -6.59
N SER A 17 -1.82 -4.10 -7.93
CA SER A 17 -0.70 -4.29 -8.85
C SER A 17 0.43 -3.30 -8.59
N ARG A 18 0.11 -2.01 -8.38
CA ARG A 18 1.10 -0.98 -8.02
C ARG A 18 1.77 -1.34 -6.69
N LEU A 19 1.00 -1.77 -5.69
CA LEU A 19 1.50 -2.17 -4.38
C LEU A 19 2.55 -3.29 -4.48
N VAL A 20 2.29 -4.34 -5.25
CA VAL A 20 3.19 -5.51 -5.32
C VAL A 20 4.28 -5.41 -6.39
N CYS A 21 4.16 -4.53 -7.38
CA CYS A 21 5.12 -4.45 -8.50
C CYS A 21 5.89 -3.14 -8.55
N ALA A 22 5.22 -1.98 -8.51
CA ALA A 22 5.86 -0.70 -8.84
C ALA A 22 6.92 -0.32 -7.80
N LEU A 23 8.07 0.19 -8.27
CA LEU A 23 9.19 0.64 -7.43
C LEU A 23 9.73 -0.41 -6.43
N GLU A 24 9.42 -1.69 -6.65
CA GLU A 24 10.01 -2.80 -5.91
C GLU A 24 11.30 -3.25 -6.61
N ARG A 25 12.30 -3.67 -5.82
CA ARG A 25 13.51 -4.32 -6.37
C ARG A 25 13.16 -5.60 -7.12
N ALA A 26 12.19 -6.35 -6.61
CA ALA A 26 11.56 -7.49 -7.26
C ALA A 26 10.08 -7.52 -6.89
N PRO A 27 9.16 -7.78 -7.84
CA PRO A 27 7.74 -7.87 -7.52
C PRO A 27 7.45 -8.87 -6.40
N ARG A 28 6.62 -8.47 -5.44
CA ARG A 28 6.21 -9.29 -4.30
C ARG A 28 5.32 -10.44 -4.75
N ILE A 29 5.30 -11.53 -4.00
CA ILE A 29 4.40 -12.66 -4.26
C ILE A 29 2.97 -12.29 -3.85
N SER A 30 2.01 -12.52 -4.73
CA SER A 30 0.58 -12.39 -4.44
C SER A 30 0.00 -13.74 -4.04
N PHE A 31 -0.83 -13.79 -3.01
CA PHE A 31 -1.50 -15.01 -2.58
C PHE A 31 -2.97 -15.02 -2.98
N LEU A 32 -3.40 -16.09 -3.65
CA LEU A 32 -4.80 -16.32 -3.98
C LEU A 32 -5.42 -17.27 -2.96
N HIS A 33 -6.46 -16.81 -2.27
CA HIS A 33 -7.24 -17.63 -1.35
C HIS A 33 -8.69 -17.11 -1.20
N GLU A 34 -9.51 -17.83 -0.45
CA GLU A 34 -10.87 -17.40 -0.11
C GLU A 34 -10.84 -16.49 1.14
N HIS A 35 -11.65 -15.44 1.12
CA HIS A 35 -11.92 -14.52 2.20
C HIS A 35 -13.39 -14.09 2.12
N GLU A 36 -14.15 -14.31 3.19
CA GLU A 36 -15.60 -13.99 3.25
C GLU A 36 -16.41 -14.53 2.06
N GLY A 37 -16.12 -15.78 1.65
CA GLY A 37 -16.79 -16.45 0.53
C GLY A 37 -16.40 -15.94 -0.85
N ARG A 38 -15.40 -15.07 -0.97
CA ARG A 38 -14.88 -14.53 -2.23
C ARG A 38 -13.41 -14.89 -2.41
N LYS A 39 -12.99 -15.12 -3.66
CA LYS A 39 -11.56 -15.25 -3.98
C LYS A 39 -10.92 -13.87 -4.02
N ILE A 40 -9.76 -13.73 -3.38
CA ILE A 40 -9.00 -12.48 -3.32
C ILE A 40 -7.53 -12.73 -3.69
N LEU A 41 -6.86 -11.68 -4.17
CA LEU A 41 -5.41 -11.60 -4.15
C LEU A 41 -4.98 -10.82 -2.90
N SER A 42 -3.99 -11.31 -2.17
CA SER A 42 -3.53 -10.70 -0.93
C SER A 42 -2.00 -10.64 -0.81
N VAL A 43 -1.52 -9.66 -0.04
CA VAL A 43 -0.11 -9.49 0.31
C VAL A 43 -0.02 -8.92 1.72
N GLN A 44 0.87 -9.47 2.54
CA GLN A 44 1.20 -8.88 3.85
C GLN A 44 2.22 -7.76 3.64
N MET A 45 1.95 -6.58 4.18
CA MET A 45 2.84 -5.40 4.03
C MET A 45 3.38 -4.86 5.35
N ASP A 46 2.69 -5.09 6.47
CA ASP A 46 3.06 -4.52 7.76
C ASP A 46 2.68 -5.48 8.91
N ILE A 47 3.13 -5.15 10.12
CA ILE A 47 2.83 -5.83 11.37
C ILE A 47 2.45 -4.79 12.44
N LEU A 48 1.21 -4.83 12.88
CA LEU A 48 0.69 -4.02 13.99
C LEU A 48 0.68 -4.84 15.27
N LYS A 49 1.63 -4.60 16.19
CA LYS A 49 1.75 -5.34 17.46
C LYS A 49 1.60 -6.86 17.27
N GLU A 50 2.50 -7.43 16.46
CA GLU A 50 2.53 -8.85 16.07
C GLU A 50 1.38 -9.34 15.17
N LYS A 51 0.43 -8.48 14.80
CA LYS A 51 -0.67 -8.84 13.87
C LYS A 51 -0.29 -8.50 12.44
N PRO A 52 -0.26 -9.47 11.52
CA PRO A 52 -0.07 -9.20 10.10
C PRO A 52 -1.14 -8.26 9.56
N ILE A 53 -0.74 -7.20 8.87
CA ILE A 53 -1.63 -6.36 8.08
C ILE A 53 -1.54 -6.79 6.62
N VAL A 54 -2.67 -7.29 6.12
CA VAL A 54 -2.81 -7.90 4.81
C VAL A 54 -3.66 -6.98 3.94
N TYR A 55 -3.07 -6.52 2.83
CA TYR A 55 -3.80 -5.76 1.82
C TYR A 55 -4.35 -6.73 0.78
N TYR A 56 -5.54 -6.46 0.25
CA TYR A 56 -6.16 -7.34 -0.74
C TYR A 56 -7.03 -6.61 -1.76
N THR A 57 -7.28 -7.29 -2.88
CA THR A 57 -8.30 -6.94 -3.88
C THR A 57 -9.12 -8.20 -4.24
N PRO A 58 -10.43 -8.09 -4.53
CA PRO A 58 -11.20 -9.17 -5.12
C PRO A 58 -10.57 -9.70 -6.41
N LEU A 59 -10.63 -11.02 -6.63
CA LEU A 59 -10.15 -11.62 -7.86
C LEU A 59 -11.09 -11.30 -9.02
N GLU A 60 -10.60 -10.56 -10.01
CA GLU A 60 -11.38 -10.25 -11.23
C GLU A 60 -11.30 -11.35 -12.28
N ASN A 61 -10.12 -11.95 -12.48
CA ASN A 61 -9.83 -12.93 -13.52
C ASN A 61 -8.87 -14.02 -13.04
N HIS A 62 -8.80 -15.15 -13.74
CA HIS A 62 -7.89 -16.25 -13.40
C HIS A 62 -6.61 -16.19 -14.25
N GLY A 63 -5.45 -16.38 -13.60
CA GLY A 63 -4.16 -16.54 -14.28
C GLY A 63 -3.03 -16.91 -13.31
N HIS A 64 -1.79 -16.89 -13.80
CA HIS A 64 -0.61 -17.29 -13.03
C HIS A 64 0.19 -16.11 -12.48
N TYR A 65 0.03 -14.93 -13.07
CA TYR A 65 0.76 -13.73 -12.71
C TYR A 65 -0.16 -12.52 -12.72
N LEU A 66 0.08 -11.60 -11.80
CA LEU A 66 -0.46 -10.25 -11.85
C LEU A 66 0.57 -9.35 -12.52
N CYS A 67 0.20 -8.81 -13.66
CA CYS A 67 1.03 -7.96 -14.50
C CYS A 67 0.78 -6.50 -14.19
N TYR A 68 1.85 -5.72 -14.04
CA TYR A 68 1.83 -4.27 -13.95
C TYR A 68 2.74 -3.67 -15.02
N ALA A 69 2.25 -2.65 -15.72
CA ALA A 69 3.04 -1.91 -16.69
C ALA A 69 2.75 -0.42 -16.59
N LEU A 70 3.78 0.38 -16.84
CA LEU A 70 3.65 1.82 -16.99
C LEU A 70 4.06 2.18 -18.42
N LYS A 71 3.08 2.56 -19.26
CA LYS A 71 3.31 2.92 -20.66
C LYS A 71 3.15 4.44 -20.81
N GLY A 72 4.27 5.15 -20.76
CA GLY A 72 4.27 6.60 -20.62
C GLY A 72 3.69 6.98 -19.25
N ASP A 73 2.62 7.76 -19.27
CA ASP A 73 1.91 8.20 -18.05
C ASP A 73 0.68 7.35 -17.71
N ASN A 74 0.46 6.23 -18.41
CA ASN A 74 -0.69 5.37 -18.20
C ASN A 74 -0.30 4.05 -17.55
N GLU A 75 -0.85 3.78 -16.36
CA GLU A 75 -0.69 2.51 -15.68
C GLU A 75 -1.66 1.46 -16.22
N GLN A 76 -1.19 0.22 -16.27
CA GLN A 76 -1.97 -0.92 -16.73
C GLN A 76 -1.78 -2.10 -15.78
N SER A 77 -2.88 -2.81 -15.54
CA SER A 77 -2.92 -4.00 -14.70
C SER A 77 -3.71 -5.10 -15.39
N GLU A 78 -3.19 -6.32 -15.38
CA GLU A 78 -3.83 -7.49 -15.99
C GLU A 78 -3.43 -8.78 -15.29
N ILE A 79 -4.31 -9.76 -15.22
CA ILE A 79 -3.97 -11.11 -14.77
C ILE A 79 -3.67 -11.98 -16.00
N VAL A 80 -2.46 -12.54 -16.07
CA VAL A 80 -1.93 -13.23 -17.26
C VAL A 80 -1.40 -14.64 -16.93
N ASN A 81 -1.23 -15.47 -17.94
CA ASN A 81 -0.75 -16.85 -17.80
C ASN A 81 0.76 -17.03 -17.99
N SER A 82 1.46 -16.03 -18.56
CA SER A 82 2.89 -16.09 -18.84
C SER A 82 3.55 -14.72 -18.71
N THR A 83 4.88 -14.70 -18.54
CA THR A 83 5.70 -13.50 -18.38
C THR A 83 6.52 -13.21 -19.65
N SER A 84 5.89 -13.28 -20.82
CA SER A 84 6.61 -13.21 -22.12
C SER A 84 7.10 -11.82 -22.48
N ASP A 85 6.48 -10.76 -21.96
CA ASP A 85 6.87 -9.37 -22.22
C ASP A 85 7.75 -8.85 -21.09
N THR A 86 9.06 -8.77 -21.33
CA THR A 86 10.08 -8.37 -20.34
C THR A 86 10.06 -6.89 -19.99
N SER A 87 9.26 -6.06 -20.69
CA SER A 87 9.09 -4.64 -20.36
C SER A 87 8.11 -4.40 -19.21
N LYS A 88 7.38 -5.44 -18.79
CA LYS A 88 6.39 -5.38 -17.72
C LYS A 88 6.89 -6.05 -16.44
N LEU A 89 6.25 -5.72 -15.33
CA LEU A 89 6.50 -6.31 -14.02
C LEU A 89 5.44 -7.37 -13.73
N TYR A 90 5.85 -8.47 -13.09
CA TYR A 90 4.96 -9.59 -12.81
C TYR A 90 5.10 -10.05 -11.37
N SER A 91 4.01 -9.94 -10.61
CA SER A 91 3.87 -10.60 -9.32
C SER A 91 3.33 -12.02 -9.53
N PRO A 92 4.05 -13.07 -9.09
CA PRO A 92 3.54 -14.44 -9.19
C PRO A 92 2.35 -14.65 -8.25
N ILE A 93 1.35 -15.39 -8.72
CA ILE A 93 0.15 -15.73 -7.94
C ILE A 93 0.30 -17.14 -7.36
N VAL A 94 0.52 -17.23 -6.04
CA VAL A 94 0.56 -18.49 -5.31
C VAL A 94 -0.84 -18.83 -4.80
N ARG A 95 -1.36 -20.00 -5.21
CA ARG A 95 -2.72 -20.43 -4.87
C ARG A 95 -2.72 -21.26 -3.60
N ILE A 96 -3.40 -20.77 -2.57
CA ILE A 96 -3.54 -21.47 -1.31
C ILE A 96 -4.84 -22.28 -1.35
N LYS A 97 -4.73 -23.61 -1.15
CA LYS A 97 -5.88 -24.52 -1.15
C LYS A 97 -6.79 -24.28 0.06
N SER A 98 -6.22 -24.07 1.23
CA SER A 98 -6.94 -23.74 2.47
C SER A 98 -6.00 -23.02 3.43
N LEU A 99 -6.45 -21.90 4.00
CA LEU A 99 -5.68 -21.20 5.02
C LEU A 99 -5.74 -21.96 6.35
N PRO A 100 -4.60 -22.10 7.06
CA PRO A 100 -4.62 -22.53 8.45
C PRO A 100 -5.40 -21.50 9.30
N ASP A 101 -5.95 -21.95 10.42
CA ASP A 101 -6.79 -21.08 11.28
C ASP A 101 -6.03 -19.82 11.73
N THR A 102 -4.71 -19.92 11.94
CA THR A 102 -3.84 -18.81 12.36
C THR A 102 -3.62 -17.73 11.31
N LEU A 103 -3.98 -17.98 10.05
CA LEU A 103 -3.89 -17.01 8.95
C LEU A 103 -5.26 -16.53 8.49
N ARG A 104 -6.34 -16.99 9.14
CA ARG A 104 -7.68 -16.47 8.86
C ARG A 104 -7.81 -15.04 9.38
N PRO A 105 -8.65 -14.20 8.75
CA PRO A 105 -8.94 -12.87 9.27
C PRO A 105 -9.42 -12.96 10.71
N GLY A 106 -8.83 -12.17 11.61
CA GLY A 106 -9.34 -12.04 12.95
C GLY A 106 -10.43 -10.98 13.06
N ASN A 107 -11.25 -11.10 14.08
CA ASN A 107 -12.29 -10.12 14.40
C ASN A 107 -11.67 -8.89 15.07
N GLY A 108 -12.31 -7.72 14.96
CA GLY A 108 -11.85 -6.40 15.41
C GLY A 108 -10.84 -6.35 16.57
N THR A 109 -9.88 -5.42 16.48
CA THR A 109 -8.77 -5.28 17.44
C THR A 109 -8.81 -3.91 18.14
N PRO A 110 -8.48 -3.83 19.44
CA PRO A 110 -8.24 -2.55 20.11
C PRO A 110 -6.92 -1.90 19.68
N ASP A 111 -5.99 -2.68 19.11
CA ASP A 111 -4.73 -2.14 18.62
C ASP A 111 -4.96 -1.26 17.39
N ARG A 112 -4.40 -0.04 17.46
CA ARG A 112 -4.51 0.99 16.45
C ARG A 112 -3.13 1.61 16.18
N TYR A 113 -2.98 2.14 14.98
CA TYR A 113 -1.92 3.09 14.66
C TYR A 113 -2.23 4.44 15.30
N GLN A 114 -1.27 5.01 16.00
CA GLN A 114 -1.38 6.38 16.49
C GLN A 114 -1.11 7.35 15.34
N PRO A 115 -2.05 8.23 14.98
CA PRO A 115 -1.80 9.20 13.91
C PRO A 115 -0.80 10.25 14.38
N ILE A 116 0.14 10.58 13.51
CA ILE A 116 1.00 11.76 13.62
C ILE A 116 0.73 12.59 12.36
N GLU A 117 0.11 13.74 12.54
CA GLU A 117 -0.05 14.70 11.45
C GLU A 117 1.26 15.46 11.24
N LEU A 118 1.71 15.51 9.99
CA LEU A 118 2.90 16.20 9.55
C LEU A 118 2.50 17.52 8.89
N GLU A 119 3.38 18.52 8.99
CA GLU A 119 3.13 19.86 8.47
C GLU A 119 2.92 19.89 6.95
N ASP A 120 3.66 19.07 6.20
CA ASP A 120 3.63 19.09 4.74
C ASP A 120 4.11 17.77 4.09
N LEU A 121 3.90 17.67 2.77
CA LEU A 121 4.39 16.56 1.96
C LEU A 121 5.92 16.45 1.97
N ALA A 122 6.65 17.55 2.20
CA ALA A 122 8.11 17.54 2.29
C ALA A 122 8.58 16.76 3.53
N SER A 123 7.88 16.92 4.64
CA SER A 123 8.12 16.18 5.88
C SER A 123 7.76 14.71 5.73
N LEU A 124 6.63 14.41 5.07
CA LEU A 124 6.26 13.03 4.74
C LEU A 124 7.28 12.35 3.82
N ALA A 125 7.75 13.03 2.78
CA ALA A 125 8.74 12.51 1.85
C ALA A 125 10.07 12.17 2.55
N LYS A 126 10.50 12.99 3.53
CA LYS A 126 11.71 12.73 4.32
C LYS A 126 11.63 11.46 5.16
N LEU A 127 10.44 11.02 5.57
CA LEU A 127 10.30 9.72 6.26
C LEU A 127 10.68 8.54 5.38
N THR A 128 10.62 8.70 4.06
CA THR A 128 11.03 7.65 3.12
C THR A 128 12.54 7.63 2.88
N TYR A 129 13.28 8.59 3.46
CA TYR A 129 14.72 8.71 3.36
C TYR A 129 15.43 7.66 4.25
N GLY A 130 16.40 6.94 3.68
CA GLY A 130 17.21 5.96 4.42
C GLY A 130 16.71 4.52 4.40
N PHE A 131 15.62 4.22 3.68
CA PHE A 131 15.22 2.82 3.44
C PHE A 131 16.06 2.21 2.30
N GLU A 132 16.88 1.21 2.61
CA GLU A 132 17.83 0.60 1.67
C GLU A 132 17.20 -0.41 0.70
N GLU A 133 16.03 -1.01 1.00
CA GLU A 133 15.46 -2.12 0.22
C GLU A 133 14.32 -1.72 -0.74
N SER A 134 13.35 -0.93 -0.29
CA SER A 134 12.29 -0.29 -1.09
C SER A 134 11.57 0.74 -0.21
N PRO A 135 11.24 1.95 -0.71
CA PRO A 135 10.48 2.91 0.08
C PRO A 135 9.09 2.35 0.41
N PHE A 136 8.67 2.47 1.66
CA PHE A 136 7.30 2.12 2.07
C PHE A 136 6.29 2.87 1.17
N PRO A 137 5.25 2.19 0.66
CA PRO A 137 4.19 2.87 -0.07
C PRO A 137 3.52 3.91 0.84
N LEU A 138 3.09 5.02 0.24
CA LEU A 138 2.12 5.89 0.88
C LEU A 138 0.74 5.29 0.70
N PHE A 139 -0.07 5.28 1.74
CA PHE A 139 -1.48 4.91 1.68
C PHE A 139 -2.34 6.16 1.63
N LEU A 140 -3.33 6.14 0.73
CA LEU A 140 -4.28 7.22 0.51
C LEU A 140 -5.69 6.71 0.80
N PHE A 141 -6.44 7.41 1.63
CA PHE A 141 -7.83 7.06 1.90
C PHE A 141 -8.65 8.27 2.39
N PRO A 142 -9.98 8.25 2.19
CA PRO A 142 -10.84 9.32 2.69
C PRO A 142 -10.97 9.24 4.21
N HIS A 143 -11.13 10.39 4.86
CA HIS A 143 -11.57 10.49 6.25
C HIS A 143 -12.40 11.77 6.39
N SER A 144 -13.68 11.61 6.76
CA SER A 144 -14.65 12.72 6.77
C SER A 144 -14.73 13.40 5.38
N ASP A 145 -14.48 14.70 5.28
CA ASP A 145 -14.47 15.50 4.04
C ASP A 145 -13.05 15.70 3.46
N LYS A 146 -12.04 15.06 4.06
CA LYS A 146 -10.63 15.18 3.68
C LYS A 146 -10.06 13.86 3.19
N TRP A 147 -8.83 13.94 2.68
CA TRP A 147 -8.03 12.80 2.28
C TRP A 147 -6.77 12.73 3.12
N LEU A 148 -6.47 11.55 3.66
CA LEU A 148 -5.24 11.33 4.40
C LEU A 148 -4.26 10.59 3.49
N VAL A 149 -3.05 11.12 3.35
CA VAL A 149 -1.94 10.44 2.68
C VAL A 149 -0.81 10.26 3.66
N GLY A 150 -0.32 9.04 3.83
CA GLY A 150 0.68 8.78 4.86
C GLY A 150 1.32 7.40 4.78
N VAL A 151 2.21 7.14 5.71
CA VAL A 151 2.95 5.88 5.84
C VAL A 151 2.67 5.25 7.19
N PHE A 152 2.51 3.91 7.19
CA PHE A 152 2.48 3.12 8.42
C PHE A 152 3.89 2.68 8.77
N MET A 153 4.33 2.97 9.99
CA MET A 153 5.69 2.65 10.42
C MET A 153 5.80 2.46 11.92
N ASN A 154 6.81 1.68 12.33
CA ASN A 154 7.25 1.56 13.71
C ASN A 154 8.63 2.25 13.82
N PHE A 155 8.79 3.25 14.69
CA PHE A 155 10.11 3.90 14.89
C PHE A 155 11.09 2.99 15.64
N THR A 156 10.59 1.96 16.32
CA THR A 156 11.38 0.98 17.07
C THR A 156 10.72 -0.40 16.94
N GLU A 157 11.49 -1.48 17.04
CA GLU A 157 10.99 -2.85 16.84
C GLU A 157 9.91 -3.27 17.86
N GLU A 158 10.00 -2.79 19.11
CA GLU A 158 9.05 -3.10 20.20
C GLU A 158 8.08 -1.95 20.51
N GLY A 159 8.02 -0.94 19.62
CA GLY A 159 7.34 0.31 19.87
C GLY A 159 5.89 0.38 19.42
N THR A 160 5.30 1.53 19.71
CA THR A 160 4.02 1.96 19.12
C THR A 160 4.12 2.01 17.60
N SER A 161 3.04 1.60 16.93
CA SER A 161 2.87 1.76 15.49
C SER A 161 2.19 3.08 15.17
N TYR A 162 2.71 3.80 14.19
CA TYR A 162 2.26 5.14 13.82
C TYR A 162 1.72 5.19 12.41
N PHE A 163 0.78 6.10 12.19
CA PHE A 163 0.37 6.56 10.87
C PHE A 163 0.81 8.01 10.70
N CYS A 164 1.98 8.20 10.10
CA CYS A 164 2.53 9.53 9.82
C CYS A 164 1.93 10.03 8.52
N HIS A 165 1.19 11.14 8.55
CA HIS A 165 0.33 11.53 7.44
C HIS A 165 0.21 13.04 7.26
N VAL A 166 -0.29 13.43 6.08
CA VAL A 166 -0.69 14.80 5.73
C VAL A 166 -2.16 14.78 5.36
N VAL A 167 -2.89 15.83 5.76
CA VAL A 167 -4.28 16.05 5.39
C VAL A 167 -4.34 16.82 4.07
N LEU A 168 -5.12 16.31 3.12
CA LEU A 168 -5.35 16.92 1.81
C LEU A 168 -6.83 17.29 1.67
N ASP A 169 -7.10 18.45 1.10
CA ASP A 169 -8.47 18.89 0.80
C ASP A 169 -9.13 18.09 -0.33
N ASN A 170 -8.32 17.50 -1.22
CA ASN A 170 -8.80 16.82 -2.41
C ASN A 170 -8.02 15.52 -2.65
N GLU A 171 -8.66 14.57 -3.32
CA GLU A 171 -8.02 13.33 -3.75
C GLU A 171 -6.89 13.63 -4.77
N PRO A 172 -5.63 13.26 -4.49
CA PRO A 172 -4.57 13.36 -5.48
C PRO A 172 -4.85 12.38 -6.63
N GLN A 173 -4.90 12.91 -7.85
CA GLN A 173 -5.26 12.14 -9.05
C GLN A 173 -4.10 11.32 -9.63
N LYS A 174 -2.90 11.40 -9.05
CA LYS A 174 -1.70 10.82 -9.64
C LYS A 174 -1.03 9.81 -8.69
N PRO A 175 -0.53 8.69 -9.22
CA PRO A 175 -0.12 7.50 -8.46
C PRO A 175 1.23 7.59 -7.74
N PHE A 176 2.05 8.61 -8.00
CA PHE A 176 3.37 8.73 -7.40
C PHE A 176 3.59 10.11 -6.77
N LEU A 177 4.33 10.13 -5.67
CA LEU A 177 4.91 11.34 -5.11
C LEU A 177 6.35 11.46 -5.60
N LYS A 178 6.66 12.57 -6.29
CA LYS A 178 8.01 12.97 -6.72
C LYS A 178 8.59 13.96 -5.72
N PHE A 179 9.85 13.77 -5.34
CA PHE A 179 10.56 14.68 -4.44
C PHE A 179 12.06 14.63 -4.70
N ALA A 180 12.79 15.66 -4.27
CA ALA A 180 14.24 15.68 -4.29
C ALA A 180 14.79 16.15 -2.95
N ASN A 181 16.09 15.93 -2.74
CA ASN A 181 16.77 16.29 -1.50
C ASN A 181 17.09 17.80 -1.38
N ASN A 182 16.63 18.63 -2.33
CA ASN A 182 16.82 20.08 -2.34
C ASN A 182 15.52 20.80 -1.97
N THR A 183 15.47 22.13 -2.14
CA THR A 183 14.31 22.97 -1.78
C THR A 183 13.09 22.79 -2.70
N SER A 184 13.06 21.79 -3.59
CA SER A 184 11.89 21.58 -4.44
C SER A 184 10.75 20.94 -3.65
N GLU A 185 9.57 21.54 -3.76
CA GLU A 185 8.37 21.01 -3.13
C GLU A 185 7.98 19.67 -3.76
N PRO A 186 7.63 18.65 -2.96
CA PRO A 186 7.11 17.40 -3.49
C PRO A 186 5.86 17.62 -4.33
N SER A 187 5.70 16.82 -5.37
CA SER A 187 4.59 16.94 -6.30
C SER A 187 4.07 15.58 -6.72
N PHE A 188 2.76 15.48 -6.93
CA PHE A 188 2.14 14.28 -7.48
C PHE A 188 2.43 14.17 -8.99
N VAL A 189 2.80 12.97 -9.46
CA VAL A 189 3.17 12.68 -10.86
C VAL A 189 2.61 11.35 -11.35
N ASN A 190 2.42 11.20 -12.66
CA ASN A 190 1.90 9.99 -13.31
C ASN A 190 2.96 8.90 -13.47
N SER A 191 4.23 9.29 -13.62
CA SER A 191 5.32 8.38 -13.91
C SER A 191 6.60 8.77 -13.15
N PRO A 192 7.40 7.79 -12.67
CA PRO A 192 8.70 8.03 -12.08
C PRO A 192 9.78 8.10 -13.16
N SER A 193 9.66 9.05 -14.09
CA SER A 193 10.47 9.10 -15.33
C SER A 193 11.58 10.14 -15.31
N GLU A 194 11.48 11.19 -14.50
CA GLU A 194 12.47 12.26 -14.45
C GLU A 194 13.71 11.84 -13.64
N HIS A 195 14.89 12.05 -14.22
CA HIS A 195 16.17 11.82 -13.55
C HIS A 195 16.43 12.83 -12.43
N GLY A 196 17.15 12.41 -11.39
CA GLY A 196 17.54 13.28 -10.28
C GLY A 196 16.48 13.44 -9.18
N TYR A 197 15.33 12.77 -9.31
CA TYR A 197 14.28 12.73 -8.31
C TYR A 197 14.14 11.34 -7.69
N SER A 198 13.59 11.32 -6.47
CA SER A 198 13.11 10.14 -5.78
C SER A 198 11.59 10.05 -5.91
N TYR A 199 11.07 8.83 -5.83
CA TYR A 199 9.66 8.54 -6.03
C TYR A 199 9.15 7.57 -4.99
N VAL A 200 7.92 7.78 -4.54
CA VAL A 200 7.16 6.82 -3.74
C VAL A 200 5.83 6.55 -4.42
N LYS A 201 5.41 5.29 -4.44
CA LYS A 201 4.09 4.89 -4.91
C LYS A 201 3.02 5.21 -3.87
N ILE A 202 1.86 5.64 -4.34
CA ILE A 202 0.69 5.91 -3.53
C ILE A 202 -0.31 4.78 -3.79
N ILE A 203 -0.89 4.20 -2.74
CA ILE A 203 -1.81 3.07 -2.80
C ILE A 203 -3.13 3.52 -2.18
N LYS A 204 -4.15 3.66 -3.01
CA LYS A 204 -5.48 4.08 -2.59
C LYS A 204 -6.24 2.92 -1.98
N LEU A 205 -6.71 3.09 -0.75
CA LEU A 205 -7.61 2.14 -0.09
C LEU A 205 -9.05 2.35 -0.53
N LYS A 206 -9.86 1.31 -0.44
CA LYS A 206 -11.27 1.37 -0.79
C LYS A 206 -12.05 2.30 0.15
N ASP A 207 -11.77 2.18 1.43
CA ASP A 207 -12.44 2.91 2.51
C ASP A 207 -11.40 3.50 3.48
N THR A 208 -11.88 4.31 4.43
CA THR A 208 -11.09 4.81 5.56
C THR A 208 -10.36 3.65 6.26
N HIS A 209 -9.06 3.83 6.55
CA HIS A 209 -8.26 2.75 7.13
C HIS A 209 -8.78 2.35 8.53
N PRO A 210 -9.24 1.10 8.74
CA PRO A 210 -10.02 0.76 9.92
C PRO A 210 -9.20 0.69 11.20
N LEU A 211 -7.86 0.74 11.13
CA LEU A 211 -6.95 0.57 12.27
C LEU A 211 -6.23 1.86 12.68
N VAL A 212 -6.58 3.03 12.16
CA VAL A 212 -6.03 4.30 12.68
C VAL A 212 -6.86 4.78 13.88
N ASP A 213 -6.19 5.33 14.89
CA ASP A 213 -6.84 5.94 16.05
C ASP A 213 -7.25 7.39 15.77
N TYR A 214 -8.39 7.56 15.10
CA TYR A 214 -8.90 8.86 14.68
C TYR A 214 -9.31 9.78 15.84
N GLY A 215 -9.46 9.26 17.06
CA GLY A 215 -9.84 10.07 18.24
C GLY A 215 -8.79 11.12 18.63
N HIS A 216 -7.57 10.99 18.12
CA HIS A 216 -6.45 11.89 18.39
C HIS A 216 -6.08 12.80 17.21
N LEU A 217 -6.84 12.76 16.10
CA LEU A 217 -6.69 13.79 15.06
C LEU A 217 -7.16 15.13 15.61
N GLN A 218 -6.31 16.15 15.55
CA GLN A 218 -6.70 17.51 15.91
C GLN A 218 -7.62 18.03 14.80
N ASN A 219 -8.81 18.49 15.17
CA ASN A 219 -9.75 19.14 14.24
C ASN A 219 -9.25 20.51 13.80
#